data_AF-A0A800GJX5-F1
#
_entry.id   AF-A0A800GJX5-F1
#
_cell.length_a   1.000
_cell.length_b   1.000
_cell.length_c   1.000
_cell.angle_alpha   90.00
_cell.angle_beta   90.00
_cell.angle_gamma   90.00
#
_symmetry.space_group_name_H-M   'P 1'
#
loop_
_entity.id
_entity.type
_entity.pdbx_description
1 polymer ?
#
loop_
_entity_poly.entity_id
_entity_poly.type
_entity_poly.pdbx_seq_one_letter_code
_entity_poly.pdbx_strand_id
1 'polypeptide(L)' 'MFKRIRGLFSNDLSIDLGTANTLIYIPGQGIVLNEPSVVAI' A
#
# COMPACT_ATOMS: atom_id res chain seq x y z
N MET A 1 6.54 18.91 -17.26
CA MET A 1 6.64 19.76 -16.06
C MET A 1 5.62 19.39 -14.98
N PHE A 2 4.32 19.27 -15.29
CA PHE A 2 3.25 18.96 -14.31
C PHE A 2 3.27 17.58 -13.64
N LYS A 3 3.90 16.55 -14.23
CA LYS A 3 3.96 15.19 -13.64
C LYS A 3 4.76 15.12 -12.33
N ARG A 4 5.80 15.95 -12.17
CA ARG A 4 6.65 15.96 -10.97
C ARG A 4 5.94 16.47 -9.72
N ILE A 5 5.02 17.42 -9.89
CA ILE A 5 4.28 18.01 -8.76
C ILE A 5 3.23 17.00 -8.26
N ARG A 6 2.60 16.22 -9.14
CA ARG A 6 1.62 15.18 -8.73
C ARG A 6 2.25 14.06 -7.90
N GLY A 7 3.50 13.67 -8.17
CA GLY A 7 4.20 12.64 -7.39
C GLY A 7 4.51 13.06 -5.95
N LEU A 8 4.73 14.35 -5.70
CA LEU A 8 4.98 14.88 -4.35
C LEU A 8 3.73 14.89 -3.45
N PHE A 9 2.52 14.84 -4.05
CA PHE A 9 1.24 14.78 -3.34
C PHE A 9 0.53 13.42 -3.50
N SER A 10 1.19 12.45 -4.13
CA SER A 10 0.74 11.07 -4.22
C SER A 10 1.24 10.32 -2.98
N ASN A 11 0.33 9.72 -2.20
CA ASN A 11 0.74 8.72 -1.22
C ASN A 11 1.02 7.43 -2.00
N ASP A 12 2.26 7.28 -2.47
CA ASP A 12 2.68 6.06 -3.14
C ASP A 12 2.54 4.88 -2.18
N LEU A 13 1.79 3.85 -2.62
CA LEU A 13 1.37 2.74 -1.78
C LEU A 13 1.35 1.47 -2.64
N SER A 14 2.01 0.42 -2.15
CA SER A 14 2.00 -0.90 -2.77
C SER A 14 1.13 -1.84 -1.93
N ILE A 15 0.20 -2.55 -2.58
CA ILE A 15 -0.67 -3.54 -1.93
C ILE A 15 -0.34 -4.91 -2.48
N ASP A 16 -0.06 -5.86 -1.60
CA ASP A 16 0.00 -7.28 -1.92
C ASP A 16 -1.27 -7.96 -1.40
N LEU A 17 -2.04 -8.55 -2.32
CA LEU A 17 -3.30 -9.24 -2.03
C LEU A 17 -3.07 -10.75 -2.11
N GLY A 18 -2.41 -11.29 -1.10
CA GLY A 18 -2.20 -12.71 -0.96
C GLY A 18 -3.47 -13.44 -0.53
N THR A 19 -3.50 -14.75 -0.79
CA THR A 19 -4.62 -15.62 -0.40
C THR A 19 -4.81 -15.72 1.12
N ALA A 20 -3.72 -15.64 1.89
CA ALA A 20 -3.74 -15.71 3.35
C ALA A 20 -3.61 -14.34 4.02
N ASN A 21 -2.81 -13.44 3.44
CA ASN A 21 -2.51 -12.14 4.03
C ASN A 21 -2.57 -11.02 3.00
N THR A 22 -3.00 -9.85 3.45
CA THR A 22 -2.90 -8.59 2.73
C THR A 22 -1.79 -7.76 3.38
N LEU A 23 -0.86 -7.26 2.57
CA LEU A 23 0.22 -6.40 3.03
C LEU A 23 0.13 -5.04 2.35
N ILE A 24 0.48 -3.98 3.10
CA ILE A 24 0.64 -2.64 2.55
C ILE A 24 2.05 -2.13 2.85
N TYR A 25 2.71 -1.62 1.81
CA TYR A 25 4.02 -0.98 1.90
C TYR A 25 3.93 0.49 1.49
N ILE A 26 4.58 1.35 2.26
CA ILE A 26 4.78 2.77 1.93
C ILE A 26 6.29 3.04 1.79
N PRO A 27 6.74 3.63 0.66
CA PRO A 27 8.14 4.03 0.50
C PRO A 27 8.62 4.92 1.65
N GLY A 28 9.75 4.55 2.26
CA GLY A 28 10.33 5.27 3.40
C GLY A 28 9.72 4.94 4.76
N GLN A 29 8.60 4.21 4.83
CA GLN A 29 8.02 3.73 6.10
C GLN A 29 8.13 2.20 6.25
N GLY A 30 8.17 1.46 5.14
CA GLY A 30 8.21 0.00 5.17
C GLY A 30 6.81 -0.62 5.07
N ILE A 31 6.66 -1.85 5.58
CA ILE A 31 5.36 -2.53 5.67
C ILE A 31 4.57 -1.90 6.82
N VAL A 32 3.44 -1.29 6.50
CA VAL A 32 2.57 -0.57 7.45
C VAL A 32 1.28 -1.34 7.78
N LEU A 33 0.96 -2.40 7.02
CA LEU A 33 -0.13 -3.32 7.30
C LEU A 33 0.28 -4.74 6.93
N ASN A 34 -0.06 -5.71 7.78
CA ASN A 34 0.06 -7.14 7.51
C ASN A 34 -1.06 -7.87 8.26
N GLU A 35 -2.20 -8.05 7.58
CA GLU A 35 -3.42 -8.61 8.17
C GLU A 35 -3.86 -9.86 7.40
N PRO A 36 -4.62 -10.79 8.00
CA PRO A 36 -5.25 -11.89 7.27
C PRO A 36 -6.20 -11.38 6.17
N SER A 37 -6.15 -12.00 4.99
CA SER A 37 -7.07 -11.72 3.87
C SER A 37 -8.43 -12.37 4.09
N VAL A 38 -9.19 -11.90 5.08
CA VAL A 38 -10.45 -12.51 5.53
C VAL A 38 -11.55 -11.44 5.64
N VAL A 39 -12.79 -11.83 5.30
CA VAL A 39 -14.00 -11.06 5.57
C VAL A 39 -14.95 -11.93 6.40
N ALA A 40 -15.43 -11.40 7.52
CA ALA A 40 -16.52 -12.02 8.27
C ALA A 40 -17.85 -11.69 7.58
N ILE A 41 -18.65 -12.72 7.29
CA ILE A 41 -19.95 -12.63 6.61
C ILE A 41 -21.11 -12.86 7.58
#